data_AF-A0A015LTC4-F1
#
_entry.id   AF-A0A015LTC4-F1
#
_cell.length_a   1.000
_cell.length_b   1.000
_cell.length_c   1.000
_cell.angle_alpha   90.00
_cell.angle_beta   90.00
_cell.angle_gamma   90.00
#
_symmetry.space_group_name_H-M   'P 1'
#
loop_
_entity.id
_entity.type
_entity.pdbx_description
1 polymer ?
#
loop_
_entity_poly.entity_id
_entity_poly.type
_entity_poly.pdbx_seq_one_letter_code
_entity_poly.pdbx_strand_id
1 'polypeptide(L)'
;MSKLYEAINLLDSAEERTALRIFFTNTEKRTEAESILLTCKDNKEVVAYFKGFLKSVEQQIEKLEQENNYLKEKLAQSGNKYSTHLGLVFDNQFCSAICPYLLIISNVAELPGTAESVYIFIDNSKLYIQGKKKVAECESLYENMVQIDYGKLVEMGQNERHMGANPIIIGSCPPPEDTLWNSLRRLGYNVTVYDQNFLNEEKEVNSEMVRNILRTVYRNIPGTVILFTGDGDYGPAIREALDNNWTIEIYMVLVDW
;
A
#
# COMPACT_ATOMS: atom_id res chain seq x y z
N MET A 1 -0.81 3.76 -34.41
CA MET A 1 -1.41 4.13 -33.11
C MET A 1 -2.18 2.93 -32.58
N SER A 2 -2.34 2.77 -31.26
CA SER A 2 -3.23 1.70 -30.75
C SER A 2 -4.67 2.00 -31.19
N LYS A 3 -5.40 0.94 -31.57
CA LYS A 3 -6.81 1.02 -32.00
C LYS A 3 -7.70 1.69 -30.95
N LEU A 4 -7.32 1.61 -29.67
CA LEU A 4 -8.00 2.28 -28.57
C LEU A 4 -7.95 3.80 -28.69
N TYR A 5 -6.78 4.39 -28.98
CA TYR A 5 -6.64 5.85 -29.06
C TYR A 5 -7.34 6.44 -30.29
N GLU A 6 -7.45 5.66 -31.36
CA GLU A 6 -8.29 6.00 -32.51
C GLU A 6 -9.78 5.94 -32.14
N ALA A 7 -10.20 4.89 -31.42
CA ALA A 7 -11.58 4.74 -30.94
C ALA A 7 -12.01 5.85 -29.97
N ILE A 8 -11.10 6.34 -29.10
CA ILE A 8 -11.38 7.47 -28.20
C ILE A 8 -11.78 8.73 -28.99
N ASN A 9 -11.28 8.92 -30.21
CA ASN A 9 -11.65 10.09 -31.03
C ASN A 9 -13.11 10.10 -31.48
N LEU A 10 -13.84 8.99 -31.34
CA LEU A 10 -15.27 8.90 -31.61
C LEU A 10 -16.13 9.63 -30.56
N LEU A 11 -15.56 9.99 -29.41
CA LEU A 11 -16.25 10.79 -28.39
C LEU A 11 -16.23 12.27 -28.75
N ASP A 12 -17.37 12.92 -28.59
CA ASP A 12 -17.54 14.35 -28.88
C ASP A 12 -16.87 15.25 -27.83
N SER A 13 -16.84 14.84 -26.56
CA SER A 13 -16.26 15.64 -25.48
C SER A 13 -14.74 15.58 -25.46
N ALA A 14 -14.09 16.74 -25.50
CA ALA A 14 -12.64 16.86 -25.33
C ALA A 14 -12.19 16.41 -23.93
N GLU A 15 -13.02 16.63 -22.91
CA GLU A 15 -12.74 16.25 -21.52
C GLU A 15 -12.76 14.74 -21.36
N GLU A 16 -13.80 14.06 -21.89
CA GLU A 16 -13.90 12.60 -21.85
C GLU A 16 -12.75 11.93 -22.59
N ARG A 17 -12.37 12.48 -23.75
CA ARG A 17 -11.20 12.00 -24.51
C ARG A 17 -9.91 12.14 -23.73
N THR A 18 -9.73 13.25 -23.03
CA THR A 18 -8.54 13.50 -22.22
C THR A 18 -8.50 12.55 -21.02
N ALA A 19 -9.63 12.39 -20.31
CA ALA A 19 -9.76 11.49 -19.18
C ALA A 19 -9.43 10.04 -19.56
N LEU A 20 -10.00 9.52 -20.66
CA LEU A 20 -9.73 8.16 -21.11
C LEU A 20 -8.29 7.98 -21.59
N ARG A 21 -7.68 8.99 -22.23
CA ARG A 21 -6.27 8.91 -22.65
C ARG A 21 -5.33 8.81 -21.46
N ILE A 22 -5.61 9.55 -20.39
CA ILE A 22 -4.85 9.47 -19.13
C ILE A 22 -5.09 8.10 -18.49
N PHE A 23 -6.34 7.67 -18.36
CA PHE A 23 -6.70 6.40 -17.72
C PHE A 23 -6.02 5.19 -18.40
N PHE A 24 -6.03 5.14 -19.74
CA PHE A 24 -5.43 4.05 -20.50
C PHE A 24 -3.91 4.18 -20.71
N THR A 25 -3.23 5.06 -19.96
CA THR A 25 -1.77 4.94 -19.77
C THR A 25 -1.42 3.69 -18.97
N ASN A 26 -2.32 3.22 -18.11
CA ASN A 26 -2.21 1.92 -17.45
C ASN A 26 -2.36 0.78 -18.49
N THR A 27 -1.31 -0.04 -18.59
CA THR A 27 -1.21 -1.07 -19.64
C THR A 27 -2.23 -2.20 -19.48
N GLU A 28 -2.55 -2.58 -18.25
CA GLU A 28 -3.51 -3.67 -17.99
C GLU A 28 -4.93 -3.24 -18.38
N LYS A 29 -5.35 -2.05 -17.93
CA LYS A 29 -6.65 -1.46 -18.27
C LYS A 29 -6.80 -1.23 -19.77
N ARG A 30 -5.72 -0.82 -20.43
CA ARG A 30 -5.68 -0.69 -21.88
C ARG A 30 -5.92 -2.03 -22.58
N THR A 31 -5.24 -3.09 -22.16
CA THR A 31 -5.38 -4.42 -22.79
C THR A 31 -6.79 -4.98 -22.61
N GLU A 32 -7.39 -4.80 -21.44
CA GLU A 32 -8.79 -5.17 -21.19
C GLU A 32 -9.76 -4.42 -22.12
N ALA A 33 -9.63 -3.09 -22.20
CA ALA A 33 -10.45 -2.27 -23.08
C ALA A 33 -10.26 -2.63 -24.55
N GLU A 34 -9.03 -2.88 -25.00
CA GLU A 34 -8.74 -3.33 -26.36
C GLU A 34 -9.43 -4.66 -26.70
N SER A 35 -9.47 -5.60 -25.75
CA SER A 35 -10.20 -6.88 -25.92
C SER A 35 -11.70 -6.66 -26.11
N ILE A 36 -12.30 -5.79 -25.30
CA ILE A 36 -13.74 -5.48 -25.39
C ILE A 36 -14.06 -4.76 -26.70
N LEU A 37 -13.23 -3.81 -27.12
CA LEU A 37 -13.42 -3.08 -28.39
C LEU A 37 -13.41 -4.00 -29.61
N LEU A 38 -12.71 -5.13 -29.58
CA LEU A 38 -12.75 -6.12 -30.67
C LEU A 38 -14.13 -6.79 -30.81
N THR A 39 -14.96 -6.75 -29.77
CA THR A 39 -16.31 -7.32 -29.79
C THR A 39 -17.37 -6.34 -30.29
N CYS A 40 -17.05 -5.04 -30.34
CA CYS A 40 -17.97 -4.00 -30.83
C CYS A 40 -18.16 -4.11 -32.34
N LYS A 41 -19.41 -4.09 -32.79
CA LYS A 41 -19.80 -4.25 -34.19
C LYS A 41 -19.75 -2.95 -34.98
N ASP A 42 -19.93 -1.82 -34.30
CA ASP A 42 -19.94 -0.50 -34.92
C ASP A 42 -19.45 0.60 -33.95
N ASN A 43 -19.30 1.82 -34.48
CA ASN A 43 -18.87 2.98 -33.71
C ASN A 43 -19.86 3.36 -32.58
N LYS A 44 -21.15 2.99 -32.69
CA LYS A 44 -22.13 3.30 -31.65
C LYS A 44 -21.91 2.42 -30.43
N GLU A 45 -21.62 1.13 -30.63
CA GLU A 45 -21.27 0.21 -29.54
C GLU A 45 -19.97 0.64 -28.83
N VAL A 46 -18.97 1.13 -29.59
CA VAL A 46 -17.72 1.68 -29.04
C VAL A 46 -17.98 2.91 -28.16
N VAL A 47 -18.78 3.86 -28.65
CA VAL A 47 -19.14 5.06 -27.87
C VAL A 47 -19.96 4.68 -26.63
N ALA A 48 -20.89 3.74 -26.75
CA ALA A 48 -21.70 3.25 -25.64
C ALA A 48 -20.84 2.59 -24.55
N TYR A 49 -19.83 1.81 -24.94
CA TYR A 49 -18.86 1.23 -24.01
C TYR A 49 -18.13 2.32 -23.22
N PHE A 50 -17.54 3.31 -23.89
CA PHE A 50 -16.80 4.37 -23.19
C PHE A 50 -17.69 5.22 -22.28
N LYS A 51 -18.90 5.56 -22.73
CA LYS A 51 -19.87 6.30 -21.90
C LYS A 51 -20.32 5.50 -20.69
N GLY A 52 -20.58 4.21 -20.85
CA GLY A 52 -20.91 3.30 -19.76
C GLY A 52 -19.77 3.16 -18.76
N PHE A 53 -18.54 3.05 -19.26
CA PHE A 53 -17.33 3.01 -18.46
C PHE A 53 -17.15 4.30 -17.63
N LEU A 54 -17.20 5.48 -18.25
CA LEU A 54 -17.07 6.76 -17.56
C LEU A 54 -18.15 6.93 -16.47
N LYS A 55 -19.40 6.57 -16.79
CA LYS A 55 -20.50 6.59 -15.82
C LYS A 55 -20.26 5.67 -14.62
N SER A 56 -19.69 4.48 -14.86
CA SER A 56 -19.33 3.56 -13.77
C SER A 56 -18.24 4.15 -12.88
N VAL A 57 -17.26 4.86 -13.46
CA VAL A 57 -16.20 5.52 -12.69
C VAL A 57 -16.77 6.67 -11.86
N GLU A 58 -17.64 7.51 -12.44
CA GLU A 58 -18.32 8.59 -11.72
C GLU A 58 -19.10 8.08 -10.50
N GLN A 59 -19.82 6.96 -10.64
CA GLN A 59 -20.56 6.34 -9.54
C GLN A 59 -19.63 5.83 -8.42
N GLN A 60 -18.45 5.32 -8.76
CA GLN A 60 -17.47 4.88 -7.77
C GLN A 60 -16.86 6.07 -7.02
N ILE A 61 -16.57 7.17 -7.73
CA ILE A 61 -16.10 8.42 -7.13
C ILE A 61 -17.13 8.96 -6.14
N GLU A 62 -18.40 9.04 -6.54
CA GLU A 62 -19.47 9.54 -5.67
C GLU A 62 -19.61 8.70 -4.39
N LYS A 63 -19.51 7.36 -4.51
CA LYS A 63 -19.51 6.46 -3.35
C LYS A 63 -18.32 6.72 -2.42
N LEU A 64 -17.12 6.88 -2.98
CA LEU A 64 -15.91 7.18 -2.22
C LEU A 64 -16.01 8.53 -1.52
N GLU A 65 -16.58 9.54 -2.16
CA GLU A 65 -16.81 10.85 -1.55
C GLU A 65 -17.80 10.78 -0.38
N GLN A 66 -18.87 10.00 -0.51
CA GLN A 66 -19.83 9.75 0.58
C GLN A 66 -19.16 9.05 1.76
N GLU A 67 -18.35 8.01 1.51
CA GLU A 67 -17.58 7.32 2.55
C GLU A 67 -16.57 8.26 3.21
N ASN A 68 -15.86 9.09 2.44
CA ASN A 68 -14.93 10.08 2.98
C ASN A 68 -15.62 11.11 3.88
N ASN A 69 -16.80 11.59 3.48
CA ASN A 69 -17.58 12.53 4.28
C ASN A 69 -18.09 11.89 5.58
N TYR A 70 -18.57 10.65 5.50
CA TYR A 70 -18.95 9.88 6.69
C TYR A 70 -17.77 9.72 7.67
N LEU A 71 -16.58 9.38 7.16
CA LEU A 71 -15.38 9.26 7.98
C LEU A 71 -14.98 10.61 8.58
N LYS A 72 -15.03 11.71 7.82
CA LYS A 72 -14.78 13.07 8.34
C LYS A 72 -15.73 13.46 9.48
N GLU A 73 -17.02 13.14 9.36
CA GLU A 73 -18.00 13.39 10.42
C GLU A 73 -17.72 12.55 11.67
N LYS A 74 -17.38 11.27 11.50
CA LYS A 74 -16.97 10.38 12.61
C LYS A 74 -15.70 10.86 13.28
N LEU A 75 -14.73 11.35 12.50
CA LEU A 75 -13.50 11.95 13.00
C LEU A 75 -13.78 13.22 13.81
N ALA A 76 -14.63 14.11 13.31
CA ALA A 76 -15.04 15.32 14.01
C ALA A 76 -15.76 15.02 15.35
N GLN A 77 -16.59 13.97 15.39
CA GLN A 77 -17.28 13.52 16.60
C GLN A 77 -16.35 12.86 17.62
N SER A 78 -15.19 12.34 17.18
CA SER A 78 -14.21 11.69 18.06
C SER A 78 -13.29 12.66 18.83
N GLY A 79 -13.43 13.97 18.61
CA GLY A 79 -12.75 15.01 19.40
C GLY A 79 -11.25 15.14 19.12
N ASN A 80 -10.88 15.42 17.86
CA ASN A 80 -9.52 15.77 17.40
C ASN A 80 -8.41 14.87 17.96
N LYS A 81 -8.26 13.69 17.36
CA LYS A 81 -7.27 12.70 17.79
C LYS A 81 -6.42 12.11 16.66
N TYR A 82 -6.29 12.83 15.55
CA TYR A 82 -5.47 12.40 14.41
C TYR A 82 -4.65 13.57 13.82
N SER A 83 -3.36 13.34 13.61
CA SER A 83 -2.46 14.24 12.88
C SER A 83 -1.81 13.49 11.72
N THR A 84 -2.10 13.94 10.50
CA THR A 84 -1.35 13.55 9.30
C THR A 84 -0.02 14.31 9.28
N HIS A 85 1.11 13.62 9.39
CA HIS A 85 2.42 14.15 8.98
C HIS A 85 2.94 13.32 7.79
N LEU A 86 3.64 14.00 6.88
CA LEU A 86 4.15 13.49 5.60
C LEU A 86 5.68 13.62 5.60
N GLY A 87 6.41 12.52 5.45
CA GLY A 87 7.86 12.55 5.32
C GLY A 87 8.48 11.16 5.16
N LEU A 88 9.21 10.94 4.06
CA LEU A 88 10.23 9.90 3.95
C LEU A 88 11.59 10.60 3.96
N VAL A 89 12.55 10.03 4.70
CA VAL A 89 13.95 10.45 4.71
C VAL A 89 14.79 9.25 4.24
N PHE A 90 15.46 9.40 3.11
CA PHE A 90 16.63 8.60 2.73
C PHE A 90 17.79 9.57 2.51
N ASP A 91 18.79 9.56 3.40
CA ASP A 91 20.07 10.27 3.20
C ASP A 91 20.86 9.58 2.07
N ASN A 92 21.52 10.25 1.12
CA ASN A 92 22.03 11.62 1.03
C ASN A 92 22.06 12.02 -0.46
N GLN A 93 21.66 13.26 -0.76
CA GLN A 93 21.57 13.96 -2.07
C GLN A 93 20.18 13.96 -2.73
N PHE A 94 19.49 15.09 -2.56
CA PHE A 94 18.52 15.70 -3.49
C PHE A 94 17.55 14.79 -4.26
N CYS A 95 16.28 14.80 -3.86
CA CYS A 95 15.22 15.24 -4.78
C CYS A 95 13.96 15.70 -4.02
N SER A 96 13.82 17.01 -3.84
CA SER A 96 12.60 17.67 -3.40
C SER A 96 11.64 17.79 -4.58
N ALA A 97 10.95 16.73 -4.97
CA ALA A 97 9.84 16.83 -5.92
C ALA A 97 8.92 15.60 -5.88
N ILE A 98 7.77 15.79 -5.24
CA ILE A 98 6.48 15.15 -5.59
C ILE A 98 6.38 13.64 -5.30
N CYS A 99 6.02 13.31 -4.05
CA CYS A 99 5.16 12.15 -3.74
C CYS A 99 4.47 12.37 -2.39
N PRO A 100 3.20 12.85 -2.34
CA PRO A 100 2.62 13.29 -1.08
C PRO A 100 1.62 12.27 -0.52
N TYR A 101 2.04 11.11 0.00
CA TYR A 101 1.12 10.29 0.79
C TYR A 101 1.85 9.46 1.86
N LEU A 102 1.88 9.99 3.08
CA LEU A 102 2.12 9.26 4.32
C LEU A 102 0.81 9.32 5.11
N LEU A 103 0.20 8.18 5.42
CA LEU A 103 -1.00 8.13 6.24
C LEU A 103 -0.58 7.78 7.68
N ILE A 104 -0.15 8.77 8.45
CA ILE A 104 0.07 8.60 9.89
C ILE A 104 -1.30 8.63 10.58
N ILE A 105 -1.76 7.49 11.09
CA ILE A 105 -2.91 7.39 11.99
C ILE A 105 -2.39 7.42 13.43
N SER A 106 -1.93 8.58 13.91
CA SER A 106 -1.49 8.72 15.30
C SER A 106 -2.66 9.16 16.19
N ASN A 107 -3.01 8.32 17.17
CA ASN A 107 -3.73 8.74 18.37
C ASN A 107 -2.69 9.16 19.41
N VAL A 108 -2.33 10.44 19.48
CA VAL A 108 -1.54 10.95 20.62
C VAL A 108 -2.49 11.50 21.66
N ALA A 109 -2.97 10.63 22.55
CA ALA A 109 -3.39 11.08 23.87
C ALA A 109 -2.14 11.09 24.75
N GLU A 110 -1.78 12.22 25.34
CA GLU A 110 -0.78 12.24 26.42
C GLU A 110 -1.27 11.35 27.56
N LEU A 111 -0.76 10.13 27.63
CA LEU A 111 -0.89 9.26 28.79
C LEU A 111 0.41 9.30 29.57
N PRO A 112 0.36 9.50 30.90
CA PRO A 112 1.56 9.61 31.70
C PRO A 112 2.27 8.25 31.79
N GLY A 113 3.42 8.17 31.11
CA GLY A 113 4.57 7.36 31.48
C GLY A 113 4.44 5.83 31.44
N THR A 114 4.79 5.24 30.30
CA THR A 114 5.78 4.14 30.22
C THR A 114 6.55 4.31 28.92
N ALA A 115 7.81 3.86 28.83
CA ALA A 115 8.60 3.96 27.61
C ALA A 115 7.88 3.21 26.47
N GLU A 116 7.32 3.92 25.49
CA GLU A 116 6.51 3.35 24.41
C GLU A 116 7.36 2.36 23.61
N SER A 117 7.07 1.07 23.81
CA SER A 117 7.73 0.02 23.04
C SER A 117 7.09 -0.07 21.66
N VAL A 118 7.93 -0.13 20.62
CA VAL A 118 7.48 -0.37 19.25
C VAL A 118 7.48 -1.86 18.94
N TYR A 119 6.65 -2.27 17.99
CA TYR A 119 6.59 -3.62 17.47
C TYR A 119 6.47 -3.55 15.95
N ILE A 120 7.50 -4.01 15.25
CA ILE A 120 7.65 -3.82 13.80
C ILE A 120 7.21 -5.06 13.05
N PHE A 121 6.35 -4.85 12.06
CA PHE A 121 5.80 -5.85 11.17
C PHE A 121 6.05 -5.42 9.71
N ILE A 122 6.64 -6.31 8.92
CA ILE A 122 6.98 -6.05 7.53
C ILE A 122 6.32 -7.11 6.64
N ASP A 123 5.35 -6.68 5.83
CA ASP A 123 4.83 -7.44 4.70
C ASP A 123 5.82 -7.30 3.55
N ASN A 124 6.71 -8.28 3.46
CA ASN A 124 7.80 -8.25 2.51
C ASN A 124 7.32 -8.42 1.06
N SER A 125 6.32 -9.25 0.80
CA SER A 125 5.99 -9.63 -0.59
C SER A 125 5.48 -8.47 -1.39
N LYS A 126 4.59 -7.68 -0.78
CA LYS A 126 4.03 -6.50 -1.41
C LYS A 126 5.03 -5.36 -1.40
N LEU A 127 5.77 -5.17 -0.32
CA LEU A 127 6.83 -4.16 -0.24
C LEU A 127 7.93 -4.42 -1.28
N TYR A 128 8.32 -5.69 -1.49
CA TYR A 128 9.34 -6.08 -2.45
C TYR A 128 8.88 -5.84 -3.89
N ILE A 129 7.64 -6.20 -4.24
CA ILE A 129 7.13 -6.02 -5.61
C ILE A 129 6.82 -4.54 -5.87
N GLN A 130 5.93 -3.94 -5.07
CA GLN A 130 5.42 -2.58 -5.31
C GLN A 130 6.45 -1.51 -4.94
N GLY A 131 7.16 -1.70 -3.82
CA GLY A 131 8.19 -0.75 -3.37
C GLY A 131 9.34 -0.66 -4.36
N LYS A 132 9.85 -1.79 -4.86
CA LYS A 132 10.92 -1.78 -5.86
C LYS A 132 10.47 -1.12 -7.17
N LYS A 133 9.27 -1.45 -7.64
CA LYS A 133 8.70 -0.84 -8.83
C LYS A 133 8.58 0.68 -8.69
N LYS A 134 8.01 1.16 -7.59
CA LYS A 134 7.81 2.60 -7.35
C LYS A 134 9.14 3.35 -7.25
N VAL A 135 10.12 2.81 -6.53
CA VAL A 135 11.46 3.42 -6.43
C VAL A 135 12.16 3.41 -7.78
N ALA A 136 12.08 2.32 -8.54
CA ALA A 136 12.66 2.25 -9.88
C ALA A 136 12.06 3.32 -10.81
N GLU A 137 10.75 3.53 -10.76
CA GLU A 137 10.06 4.59 -11.50
C GLU A 137 10.51 5.99 -11.06
N CYS A 138 10.53 6.27 -9.75
CA CYS A 138 10.91 7.58 -9.20
C CYS A 138 12.37 7.94 -9.51
N GLU A 139 13.27 6.97 -9.44
CA GLU A 139 14.72 7.18 -9.62
C GLU A 139 15.18 6.95 -11.07
N SER A 140 14.25 6.66 -11.99
CA SER A 140 14.58 6.29 -13.38
C SER A 140 15.57 5.13 -13.50
N LEU A 141 15.43 4.13 -12.63
CA LEU A 141 16.25 2.92 -12.57
C LEU A 141 15.50 1.70 -13.11
N TYR A 142 16.22 0.62 -13.37
CA TYR A 142 15.60 -0.69 -13.57
C TYR A 142 15.29 -1.35 -12.22
N GLU A 143 14.18 -2.08 -12.11
CA GLU A 143 13.75 -2.74 -10.85
C GLU A 143 14.80 -3.69 -10.25
N ASN A 144 15.62 -4.33 -11.10
CA ASN A 144 16.70 -5.21 -10.66
C ASN A 144 17.89 -4.47 -10.02
N MET A 145 17.97 -3.14 -10.17
CA MET A 145 18.97 -2.29 -9.52
C MET A 145 18.54 -1.82 -8.13
N VAL A 146 17.25 -1.98 -7.79
CA VAL A 146 16.71 -1.57 -6.49
C VAL A 146 16.84 -2.71 -5.48
N GLN A 147 17.35 -2.41 -4.30
CA GLN A 147 17.42 -3.33 -3.16
C GLN A 147 16.81 -2.67 -1.93
N ILE A 148 16.11 -3.47 -1.11
CA ILE A 148 15.54 -3.01 0.16
C ILE A 148 16.56 -3.25 1.26
N ASP A 149 16.94 -2.18 1.97
CA ASP A 149 17.72 -2.27 3.20
C ASP A 149 16.77 -2.45 4.39
N TYR A 150 16.58 -3.69 4.82
CA TYR A 150 15.71 -4.03 5.95
C TYR A 150 16.25 -3.50 7.29
N GLY A 151 17.57 -3.33 7.42
CA GLY A 151 18.16 -2.75 8.62
C GLY A 151 17.72 -1.31 8.78
N LYS A 152 17.85 -0.52 7.71
CA LYS A 152 17.34 0.87 7.67
C LYS A 152 15.83 0.96 7.80
N LEU A 153 15.09 0.02 7.22
CA LEU A 153 13.63 -0.02 7.35
C LEU A 153 13.20 -0.20 8.83
N VAL A 154 13.87 -1.12 9.54
CA VAL A 154 13.67 -1.34 10.98
C VAL A 154 14.11 -0.12 11.79
N GLU A 155 15.26 0.47 11.47
CA GLU A 155 15.77 1.70 12.12
C GLU A 155 14.77 2.86 11.99
N MET A 156 14.22 3.05 10.79
CA MET A 156 13.19 4.07 10.51
C MET A 156 11.91 3.81 11.32
N GLY A 157 11.42 2.57 11.34
CA GLY A 157 10.24 2.22 12.13
C GLY A 157 10.48 2.31 13.64
N GLN A 158 11.69 1.98 14.10
CA GLN A 158 12.06 2.08 15.49
C GLN A 158 12.12 3.54 15.94
N ASN A 159 12.75 4.40 15.14
CA ASN A 159 12.89 5.83 15.40
C ASN A 159 13.35 6.12 16.84
N GLU A 160 14.46 5.49 17.24
CA GLU A 160 15.06 5.59 18.59
C GLU A 160 14.20 5.06 19.76
N ARG A 161 13.00 4.55 19.50
CA ARG A 161 12.10 3.98 20.53
C ARG A 161 12.58 2.60 20.98
N HIS A 162 12.14 2.21 22.17
CA HIS A 162 12.47 0.90 22.72
C HIS A 162 11.80 -0.21 21.89
N MET A 163 12.55 -1.27 21.54
CA MET A 163 11.98 -2.41 20.84
C MET A 163 11.29 -3.38 21.81
N GLY A 164 9.98 -3.58 21.65
CA GLY A 164 9.20 -4.50 22.49
C GLY A 164 9.43 -5.97 22.15
N ALA A 165 9.79 -6.27 20.90
CA ALA A 165 10.16 -7.59 20.42
C ALA A 165 11.01 -7.48 19.15
N ASN A 166 11.63 -8.60 18.75
CA ASN A 166 12.32 -8.66 17.46
C ASN A 166 11.33 -8.40 16.30
N PRO A 167 11.74 -7.65 15.27
CA PRO A 167 10.92 -7.39 14.08
C PRO A 167 10.40 -8.68 13.45
N ILE A 168 9.15 -8.65 13.00
CA ILE A 168 8.49 -9.77 12.31
C ILE A 168 8.41 -9.44 10.83
N ILE A 169 8.95 -10.33 10.00
CA ILE A 169 8.97 -10.19 8.54
C ILE A 169 8.25 -11.38 7.94
N ILE A 170 7.23 -11.13 7.15
CA ILE A 170 6.43 -12.17 6.51
C ILE A 170 6.43 -11.90 5.01
N GLY A 171 6.67 -12.93 4.21
CA GLY A 171 6.51 -12.80 2.76
C GLY A 171 6.49 -14.12 2.02
N SER A 172 6.58 -14.04 0.70
CA SER A 172 6.60 -15.16 -0.24
C SER A 172 7.82 -15.10 -1.15
N CYS A 173 8.22 -16.26 -1.66
CA CYS A 173 9.47 -16.43 -2.40
C CYS A 173 9.32 -16.15 -3.91
N PRO A 174 10.29 -15.47 -4.56
CA PRO A 174 11.18 -16.20 -5.50
C PRO A 174 12.64 -15.71 -5.50
N PRO A 175 13.69 -16.48 -5.89
CA PRO A 175 13.96 -17.94 -5.89
C PRO A 175 14.99 -18.29 -4.73
N PRO A 176 15.62 -19.50 -4.64
CA PRO A 176 16.11 -20.14 -3.41
C PRO A 176 17.47 -19.65 -2.87
N GLU A 177 17.81 -18.38 -3.03
CA GLU A 177 19.00 -17.82 -2.37
C GLU A 177 18.66 -17.33 -0.95
N ASP A 178 18.79 -18.29 -0.05
CA ASP A 178 18.59 -18.28 1.40
C ASP A 178 19.44 -17.23 2.16
N THR A 179 20.31 -16.48 1.50
CA THR A 179 21.29 -15.59 2.13
C THR A 179 20.67 -14.37 2.80
N LEU A 180 19.64 -13.76 2.21
CA LEU A 180 18.91 -12.64 2.82
C LEU A 180 18.19 -13.09 4.09
N TRP A 181 17.36 -14.13 3.99
CA TRP A 181 16.57 -14.63 5.12
C TRP A 181 17.46 -15.11 6.27
N ASN A 182 18.53 -15.84 5.94
CA ASN A 182 19.52 -16.23 6.94
C ASN A 182 20.22 -15.03 7.56
N SER A 183 20.49 -13.97 6.81
CA SER A 183 21.05 -12.73 7.35
C SER A 183 20.09 -12.05 8.33
N LEU A 184 18.81 -11.90 7.96
CA LEU A 184 17.79 -11.30 8.81
C LEU A 184 17.55 -12.13 10.08
N ARG A 185 17.52 -13.46 9.98
CA ARG A 185 17.46 -14.35 11.15
C ARG A 185 18.69 -14.21 12.05
N ARG A 186 19.89 -14.05 11.49
CA ARG A 186 21.13 -13.78 12.28
C ARG A 186 21.10 -12.44 12.99
N LEU A 187 20.41 -11.44 12.42
CA LEU A 187 20.14 -10.15 13.08
C LEU A 187 19.04 -10.25 14.16
N GLY A 188 18.47 -11.44 14.37
CA GLY A 188 17.44 -11.72 15.36
C GLY A 188 16.00 -11.57 14.85
N TYR A 189 15.79 -11.28 13.57
CA TYR A 189 14.44 -11.03 13.05
C TYR A 189 13.64 -12.33 12.91
N ASN A 190 12.35 -12.23 13.20
CA ASN A 190 11.39 -13.32 13.09
C ASN A 190 10.86 -13.39 11.65
N VAL A 191 11.56 -14.16 10.82
CA VAL A 191 11.23 -14.30 9.39
C VAL A 191 10.33 -15.53 9.17
N THR A 192 9.19 -15.33 8.50
CA THR A 192 8.32 -16.40 8.00
C THR A 192 8.14 -16.25 6.50
N VAL A 193 8.41 -17.31 5.74
CA VAL A 193 8.32 -17.30 4.26
C VAL A 193 7.36 -18.38 3.83
N TYR A 194 6.43 -18.04 2.94
CA TYR A 194 5.45 -18.95 2.35
C TYR A 194 5.78 -19.23 0.87
N ASP A 195 5.44 -20.43 0.42
CA ASP A 195 5.53 -20.77 -1.00
C ASP A 195 4.40 -20.10 -1.78
N GLN A 196 4.72 -19.61 -2.99
CA GLN A 196 3.70 -19.18 -3.94
C GLN A 196 3.07 -20.41 -4.60
N ASN A 197 1.77 -20.37 -4.89
CA ASN A 197 1.13 -21.46 -5.63
C ASN A 197 1.57 -21.47 -7.11
N PHE A 198 1.19 -22.49 -7.87
CA PHE A 198 1.52 -22.61 -9.31
C PHE A 198 0.99 -21.45 -10.19
N LEU A 199 0.13 -20.59 -9.64
CA LEU A 199 -0.40 -19.38 -10.27
C LEU A 199 0.31 -18.10 -9.80
N ASN A 200 1.40 -18.23 -9.03
CA ASN A 200 2.10 -17.13 -8.34
C ASN A 200 1.22 -16.35 -7.36
N GLU A 201 0.11 -16.93 -6.90
CA GLU A 201 -0.69 -16.35 -5.83
C GLU A 201 -0.06 -16.71 -4.50
N GLU A 202 0.11 -15.67 -3.70
CA GLU A 202 0.57 -15.76 -2.33
C GLU A 202 -0.54 -16.31 -1.44
N LYS A 203 -0.24 -17.42 -0.74
CA LYS A 203 -1.13 -17.97 0.26
C LYS A 203 -0.63 -17.63 1.65
N GLU A 204 -1.56 -17.30 2.54
CA GLU A 204 -1.38 -17.21 4.00
C GLU A 204 -0.58 -16.02 4.57
N VAL A 205 0.17 -15.25 3.77
CA VAL A 205 0.94 -14.09 4.28
C VAL A 205 0.07 -13.08 5.01
N ASN A 206 -1.03 -12.64 4.41
CA ASN A 206 -1.95 -11.68 5.04
C ASN A 206 -2.52 -12.25 6.35
N SER A 207 -2.89 -13.54 6.36
CA SER A 207 -3.45 -14.20 7.55
C SER A 207 -2.42 -14.37 8.68
N GLU A 208 -1.19 -14.74 8.36
CA GLU A 208 -0.12 -14.85 9.34
C GLU A 208 0.29 -13.48 9.89
N MET A 209 0.27 -12.45 9.06
CA MET A 209 0.51 -11.07 9.51
C MET A 209 -0.55 -10.62 10.51
N VAL A 210 -1.83 -10.77 10.17
CA VAL A 210 -2.95 -10.51 11.09
C VAL A 210 -2.77 -11.30 12.38
N ARG A 211 -2.43 -12.59 12.30
CA ARG A 211 -2.20 -13.44 13.49
C ARG A 211 -1.09 -12.89 14.39
N ASN A 212 0.02 -12.44 13.81
CA ASN A 212 1.15 -11.93 14.59
C ASN A 212 0.86 -10.58 15.22
N ILE A 213 0.18 -9.67 14.51
CA ILE A 213 -0.26 -8.38 15.08
C ILE A 213 -1.20 -8.64 16.27
N LEU A 214 -2.25 -9.45 16.08
CA LEU A 214 -3.21 -9.78 17.14
C LEU A 214 -2.53 -10.46 18.34
N ARG A 215 -1.62 -11.40 18.08
CA ARG A 215 -0.86 -12.08 19.13
C ARG A 215 -0.03 -11.10 19.96
N THR A 216 0.56 -10.09 19.32
CA THR A 216 1.32 -9.03 20.00
C THR A 216 0.39 -8.14 20.82
N VAL A 217 -0.73 -7.69 20.24
CA VAL A 217 -1.73 -6.85 20.88
C VAL A 217 -2.26 -7.47 22.17
N TYR A 218 -2.57 -8.77 22.16
CA TYR A 218 -3.17 -9.44 23.32
C TYR A 218 -2.18 -9.92 24.39
N ARG A 219 -0.87 -9.97 24.08
CA ARG A 219 0.12 -10.56 24.99
C ARG A 219 1.06 -9.55 25.64
N ASN A 220 1.03 -8.30 25.18
CA ASN A 220 1.93 -7.27 25.65
C ASN A 220 1.15 -6.06 26.20
N ILE A 221 1.85 -5.23 26.97
CA ILE A 221 1.35 -3.92 27.37
C ILE A 221 1.24 -3.06 26.10
N PRO A 222 0.17 -2.26 25.94
CA PRO A 222 0.00 -1.40 24.79
C PRO A 222 1.23 -0.55 24.49
N GLY A 223 1.62 -0.54 23.22
CA GLY A 223 2.68 0.27 22.66
C GLY A 223 2.30 0.69 21.24
N THR A 224 3.28 0.78 20.36
CA THR A 224 3.06 1.19 18.97
C THR A 224 3.31 0.04 18.00
N VAL A 225 2.30 -0.32 17.22
CA VAL A 225 2.43 -1.21 16.07
C VAL A 225 2.96 -0.41 14.89
N ILE A 226 4.08 -0.83 14.33
CA ILE A 226 4.64 -0.29 13.10
C ILE A 226 4.40 -1.30 11.99
N LEU A 227 3.62 -0.93 10.98
CA LEU A 227 3.27 -1.80 9.86
C LEU A 227 3.84 -1.25 8.55
N PHE A 228 4.80 -1.98 7.96
CA PHE A 228 5.27 -1.78 6.60
C PHE A 228 4.48 -2.67 5.66
N THR A 229 3.77 -2.07 4.71
CA THR A 229 2.84 -2.81 3.85
C THR A 229 2.67 -2.19 2.45
N GLY A 230 2.25 -3.01 1.49
CA GLY A 230 1.71 -2.56 0.20
C GLY A 230 0.21 -2.86 0.01
N ASP A 231 -0.44 -3.41 1.04
CA ASP A 231 -1.81 -3.92 1.02
C ASP A 231 -2.65 -3.36 2.19
N GLY A 232 -3.97 -3.21 1.96
CA GLY A 232 -4.96 -2.68 2.90
C GLY A 232 -5.71 -3.75 3.72
N ASP A 233 -5.45 -5.04 3.48
CA ASP A 233 -6.20 -6.16 4.07
C ASP A 233 -5.98 -6.40 5.58
N TYR A 234 -5.25 -5.51 6.26
CA TYR A 234 -4.94 -5.61 7.69
C TYR A 234 -6.00 -4.96 8.61
N GLY A 235 -7.08 -4.46 8.04
CA GLY A 235 -8.16 -3.74 8.75
C GLY A 235 -8.66 -4.42 10.04
N PRO A 236 -8.91 -5.74 10.07
CA PRO A 236 -9.31 -6.42 11.31
C PRO A 236 -8.29 -6.31 12.45
N ALA A 237 -7.01 -6.51 12.18
CA ALA A 237 -5.95 -6.43 13.19
C ALA A 237 -5.73 -4.99 13.67
N ILE A 238 -5.84 -4.02 12.75
CA ILE A 238 -5.74 -2.59 13.05
C ILE A 238 -6.87 -2.16 14.00
N ARG A 239 -8.12 -2.53 13.70
CA ARG A 239 -9.25 -2.22 14.58
C ARG A 239 -9.07 -2.80 15.97
N GLU A 240 -8.67 -4.07 16.05
CA GLU A 240 -8.45 -4.72 17.34
C GLU A 240 -7.34 -4.05 18.17
N ALA A 241 -6.24 -3.67 17.53
CA ALA A 241 -5.16 -2.92 18.18
C ALA A 241 -5.67 -1.58 18.75
N LEU A 242 -6.42 -0.81 17.96
CA LEU A 242 -7.00 0.46 18.39
C LEU A 242 -7.98 0.27 19.56
N ASP A 243 -8.85 -0.74 19.51
CA ASP A 243 -9.81 -1.07 20.57
C ASP A 243 -9.10 -1.47 21.89
N ASN A 244 -7.86 -1.97 21.79
CA ASN A 244 -7.01 -2.32 22.93
C ASN A 244 -6.01 -1.20 23.31
N ASN A 245 -6.26 0.05 22.91
CA ASN A 245 -5.45 1.24 23.21
C ASN A 245 -4.01 1.21 22.68
N TRP A 246 -3.76 0.50 21.58
CA TRP A 246 -2.48 0.57 20.88
C TRP A 246 -2.43 1.76 19.91
N THR A 247 -1.24 2.31 19.73
CA THR A 247 -0.95 3.25 18.64
C THR A 247 -0.55 2.47 17.40
N ILE A 248 -0.89 2.96 16.21
CA ILE A 248 -0.56 2.30 14.94
C ILE A 248 0.09 3.30 14.00
N GLU A 249 1.24 2.96 13.46
CA GLU A 249 1.91 3.68 12.38
C GLU A 249 1.99 2.78 11.16
N ILE A 250 1.49 3.26 10.03
CA ILE A 250 1.46 2.50 8.78
C ILE A 250 2.33 3.20 7.75
N TYR A 251 3.32 2.47 7.25
CA TYR A 251 4.19 2.87 6.16
C TYR A 251 3.77 2.10 4.92
N MET A 252 3.08 2.79 4.01
CA MET A 252 2.49 2.18 2.82
C MET A 252 3.17 2.65 1.54
N VAL A 253 3.47 1.72 0.64
CA VAL A 253 3.80 2.06 -0.75
C VAL A 253 2.50 2.20 -1.52
N LEU A 254 2.14 3.43 -1.87
CA LEU A 254 0.97 3.69 -2.70
C LEU A 254 1.35 3.57 -4.18
N VAL A 255 0.69 2.63 -4.83
CA VAL A 255 0.66 2.53 -6.29
C VAL A 255 -0.66 3.13 -6.77
N ASP A 256 -0.57 4.06 -7.71
CA ASP A 256 -1.76 4.57 -8.41
C ASP A 256 -2.38 3.39 -9.17
N TRP A 257 -3.59 2.99 -8.79
CA TRP A 257 -4.35 1.91 -9.43
C TRP A 257 -4.98 2.40 -10.75
#